data_AF-A0A350AVN2-F1
#
_entry.id   AF-A0A350AVN2-F1
#
_cell.length_a   1.000
_cell.length_b   1.000
_cell.length_c   1.000
_cell.angle_alpha   90.00
_cell.angle_beta   90.00
_cell.angle_gamma   90.00
#
_symmetry.space_group_name_H-M   'P 1'
#
loop_
_entity.id
_entity.type
_entity.pdbx_description
1 polymer ?
#
loop_
_entity_poly.entity_id
_entity_poly.type
_entity_poly.pdbx_seq_one_letter_code
_entity_poly.pdbx_strand_id
1 'polypeptide(L)' 'MKKIDIIAGARPNFMKIAPIIAAIENGHSEEISYRLIHTGQHYDRNMSGAFFEQLGIPEP' A
#
# COMPACT_ATOMS: atom_id res chain seq x y z
N MET A 1 17.36 -10.49 -2.02
CA MET A 1 16.00 -9.89 -2.07
C MET A 1 15.69 -9.28 -0.72
N LYS A 2 15.61 -7.95 -0.63
CA LYS A 2 15.25 -7.21 0.59
C LYS A 2 13.73 -7.25 0.76
N LYS A 3 13.27 -7.42 1.99
CA LYS A 3 11.84 -7.42 2.32
C LYS A 3 11.51 -6.17 3.14
N ILE A 4 10.50 -5.43 2.69
CA ILE A 4 10.03 -4.20 3.33
C ILE A 4 8.61 -4.40 3.85
N ASP A 5 8.39 -4.14 5.14
CA ASP A 5 7.06 -4.04 5.70
C ASP A 5 6.59 -2.59 5.64
N ILE A 6 5.49 -2.33 4.93
CA ILE A 6 4.88 -1.01 4.79
C ILE A 6 3.67 -0.96 5.72
N ILE A 7 3.74 -0.15 6.77
CA ILE A 7 2.69 -0.07 7.80
C ILE A 7 1.91 1.24 7.63
N ALA A 8 0.59 1.14 7.45
CA ALA A 8 -0.28 2.28 7.18
C ALA A 8 -1.61 2.19 7.95
N GLY A 9 -2.16 3.34 8.36
CA GLY A 9 -3.39 3.37 9.16
C GLY A 9 -4.39 4.47 8.79
N ALA A 10 -4.04 5.40 7.90
CA ALA A 10 -4.93 6.49 7.54
C ALA A 10 -4.88 6.79 6.05
N ARG A 11 -5.95 7.40 5.53
CA ARG A 11 -6.06 7.84 4.13
C ARG A 11 -4.81 8.60 3.62
N PRO A 12 -4.23 9.57 4.35
CA PRO A 12 -3.01 10.24 3.91
C PRO A 12 -1.78 9.33 3.77
N ASN A 13 -1.74 8.17 4.43
CA ASN A 13 -0.66 7.20 4.27
C ASN A 13 -0.76 6.49 2.92
N PHE A 14 -1.95 6.01 2.54
CA PHE A 14 -2.16 5.28 1.29
C PHE A 14 -1.80 6.14 0.06
N MET A 15 -2.19 7.42 0.06
CA MET A 15 -1.81 8.38 -0.99
C MET A 15 -0.28 8.49 -1.16
N LYS A 16 0.49 8.36 -0.07
CA LYS A 16 1.95 8.45 -0.09
C LYS A 16 2.63 7.13 -0.45
N ILE A 17 2.00 6.01 -0.11
CA ILE A 17 2.53 4.66 -0.34
C ILE A 17 2.28 4.19 -1.76
N ALA A 18 1.17 4.58 -2.39
CA ALA A 18 0.82 4.23 -3.78
C ALA A 18 2.01 4.38 -4.76
N PRO A 19 2.69 5.54 -4.87
CA PRO A 19 3.82 5.68 -5.80
C PRO A 19 5.03 4.78 -5.44
N ILE A 20 5.20 4.41 -4.17
CA ILE A 20 6.29 3.52 -3.73
C ILE A 20 6.00 2.09 -4.19
N ILE A 21 4.77 1.61 -3.97
CA ILE A 21 4.32 0.29 -4.44
C ILE A 21 4.44 0.20 -5.96
N ALA A 22 3.93 1.21 -6.69
CA ALA A 22 4.04 1.25 -8.14
C ALA A 22 5.49 1.20 -8.64
N ALA A 23 6.43 1.86 -7.94
CA ALA A 23 7.84 1.81 -8.31
C ALA A 23 8.43 0.39 -8.14
N ILE A 24 8.07 -0.30 -7.04
CA ILE A 24 8.51 -1.67 -6.77
C ILE A 24 7.94 -2.65 -7.81
N GLU A 25 6.64 -2.55 -8.11
CA GLU A 25 5.94 -3.45 -9.04
C GLU A 25 6.38 -3.27 -10.51
N ASN A 26 6.69 -2.04 -10.92
CA ASN A 26 7.18 -1.76 -12.28
C ASN A 26 8.63 -2.18 -12.52
N GLY A 27 9.24 -2.98 -11.64
CA GLY A 27 10.57 -3.53 -11.85
C GLY A 27 11.72 -2.53 -11.63
N HIS A 28 11.45 -1.32 -11.11
CA HIS A 28 12.53 -0.41 -10.72
C HIS A 28 13.35 -0.96 -9.53
N SER A 29 12.90 -2.06 -8.92
CA SER A 29 13.65 -2.77 -7.89
C SER A 29 13.35 -4.27 -7.87
N GLU A 30 13.92 -5.03 -8.81
CA GLU A 30 13.82 -6.50 -8.86
C GLU A 30 14.34 -7.20 -7.58
N GLU A 31 15.08 -6.49 -6.75
CA GLU A 31 15.60 -6.98 -5.48
C GLU A 31 14.71 -6.69 -4.27
N ILE A 32 13.57 -5.99 -4.44
CA ILE A 32 12.69 -5.60 -3.33
C ILE A 32 11.36 -6.36 -3.41
N SER A 33 11.00 -6.97 -2.30
CA SER A 33 9.63 -7.41 -2.03
C SER A 33 9.02 -6.56 -0.93
N TYR A 34 7.70 -6.40 -0.95
CA TYR A 34 6.99 -5.67 0.08
C TYR A 34 5.81 -6.47 0.64
N ARG A 35 5.42 -6.12 1.87
CA ARG A 35 4.16 -6.52 2.48
C ARG A 35 3.48 -5.27 3.02
N LEU A 36 2.25 -5.03 2.61
CA LEU A 36 1.43 -3.95 3.15
C LEU A 36 0.71 -4.43 4.41
N ILE A 37 0.78 -3.66 5.50
CA ILE A 37 0.12 -3.94 6.77
C ILE A 37 -0.78 -2.76 7.11
N HIS A 38 -2.08 -2.99 7.14
CA HIS A 38 -3.05 -1.99 7.58
C HIS A 38 -3.30 -2.12 9.08
N THR A 39 -3.10 -1.03 9.84
CA THR A 39 -3.26 -1.02 11.32
C THR A 39 -4.71 -0.98 11.81
N GLY A 40 -5.71 -1.08 10.94
CA GLY A 40 -7.14 -1.04 11.29
C GLY A 40 -7.69 0.33 11.75
N GLN A 41 -6.90 1.40 11.76
CA GLN A 41 -7.42 2.75 11.98
C GLN A 41 -8.30 3.17 10.77
N HIS A 42 -9.56 3.58 10.99
CA HIS A 42 -10.57 3.84 9.94
C HIS A 42 -11.08 2.61 9.15
N TYR A 43 -11.30 1.47 9.80
CA TYR A 43 -11.98 0.30 9.20
C TYR A 43 -13.49 0.53 8.98
N ASP A 44 -13.85 1.61 8.32
CA ASP A 44 -15.15 1.72 7.68
C ASP A 44 -14.93 1.31 6.22
N ARG A 45 -15.34 0.08 5.88
CA ARG A 45 -15.16 -0.55 4.55
C ARG A 45 -15.64 0.35 3.40
N ASN A 46 -16.62 1.20 3.69
CA ASN A 46 -17.19 2.16 2.75
C ASN A 46 -16.25 3.32 2.40
N MET A 47 -15.23 3.60 3.22
CA MET A 47 -14.22 4.61 2.92
C MET A 47 -12.91 4.00 2.40
N SER A 48 -12.39 2.92 2.97
CA SER A 48 -11.04 2.43 2.62
C SER A 48 -10.98 1.61 1.32
N GLY A 49 -11.94 0.73 1.07
CA GLY A 49 -11.94 -0.18 -0.09
C GLY A 49 -11.88 0.54 -1.44
N ALA A 50 -12.70 1.58 -1.60
CA ALA A 50 -12.72 2.39 -2.82
C ALA A 50 -11.38 3.09 -3.11
N PHE A 51 -10.57 3.40 -2.08
CA PHE A 51 -9.26 4.01 -2.30
C PHE A 51 -8.20 3.01 -2.75
N PHE A 52 -8.24 1.76 -2.27
CA PHE A 52 -7.33 0.72 -2.74
C PHE A 52 -7.50 0.50 -4.25
N GLU A 53 -8.74 0.39 -4.70
CA GLU A 53 -9.09 0.29 -6.13
C GLU A 53 -8.66 1.54 -6.91
N GLN A 54 -8.99 2.75 -6.44
CA GLN A 54 -8.62 4.00 -7.11
C GLN A 54 -7.11 4.22 -7.23
N LEU A 55 -6.34 3.80 -6.21
CA LEU A 55 -4.90 4.02 -6.14
C LEU A 55 -4.09 2.84 -6.70
N GLY A 56 -4.76 1.77 -7.15
CA GLY A 56 -4.09 0.55 -7.60
C GLY A 56 -3.26 -0.12 -6.51
N ILE A 57 -3.64 0.04 -5.25
CA ILE A 57 -2.96 -0.61 -4.12
C ILE A 57 -3.66 -1.95 -3.86
N PRO A 58 -2.93 -3.08 -3.83
CA PRO A 58 -3.54 -4.37 -3.49
C PRO A 58 -4.08 -4.37 -2.05
N GLU A 59 -5.18 -5.09 -1.84
CA GLU A 59 -5.74 -5.21 -0.49
C GLU A 59 -4.71 -5.87 0.46
N PRO A 60 -4.54 -5.30 1.67
CA PRO A 60 -3.57 -5.77 2.67
C PRO A 60 -3.95 -7.09 3.33
#